data_AF-A0A3N5F6Q3-F1
#
_entry.id   AF-A0A3N5F6Q3-F1
#
_cell.length_a   1.000
_cell.length_b   1.000
_cell.length_c   1.000
_cell.angle_alpha   90.00
_cell.angle_beta   90.00
_cell.angle_gamma   90.00
#
_symmetry.space_group_name_H-M   'P 1'
#
loop_
_entity.id
_entity.type
_entity.pdbx_description
1 polymer ?
#
loop_
_entity_poly.entity_id
_entity_poly.type
_entity_poly.pdbx_seq_one_letter_code
_entity_poly.pdbx_strand_id
1 'polypeptide(L)'
;MIAPSAALFLAVGTGPFLYALYASMHSFPSEADAAPEWRGAGNFIDLSRDPQFLRSMGVTGVVTVLAVALQLGLGFVLALALNRVHRGRGVIVSLLLIPSAIAPIVAG
;
A
#
# COMPACT_ATOMS: atom_id res chain seq x y z
N MET A 1 26.59 7.48 15.85
CA MET A 1 26.00 8.48 14.92
C MET A 1 24.66 8.06 14.31
N ILE A 2 23.98 7.02 14.83
CA ILE A 2 22.70 6.52 14.29
C ILE A 2 21.48 7.18 14.99
N ALA A 3 21.68 7.69 16.22
CA ALA A 3 20.61 8.28 17.02
C ALA A 3 19.88 9.48 16.36
N PRO A 4 20.54 10.48 15.77
CA PRO A 4 19.83 11.62 15.18
C PRO A 4 19.10 11.26 13.87
N SER A 5 19.66 10.36 13.05
CA SER A 5 19.00 9.89 11.82
C SER A 5 17.81 8.99 12.12
N ALA A 6 17.93 8.06 13.08
CA ALA A 6 16.82 7.22 13.53
C ALA A 6 15.68 8.06 14.13
N ALA A 7 15.99 9.10 14.93
CA ALA A 7 14.99 9.99 15.49
C ALA A 7 14.22 10.78 14.41
N LEU A 8 14.91 11.26 13.37
CA LEU A 8 14.28 11.94 12.23
C LEU A 8 13.36 11.00 11.43
N PHE A 9 13.81 9.77 11.15
CA PHE A 9 12.98 8.77 10.48
C PHE A 9 11.73 8.41 11.28
N LEU A 10 11.87 8.23 12.60
CA LEU A 10 10.74 7.94 13.47
C LEU A 10 9.77 9.11 13.56
N ALA A 11 10.26 10.34 13.73
CA ALA A 11 9.40 11.51 13.83
C ALA A 11 8.62 11.78 12.53
N VAL A 12 9.31 11.73 11.38
CA VAL A 12 8.70 12.05 10.08
C VAL A 12 7.86 10.89 9.54
N GLY A 13 8.29 9.63 9.73
CA GLY A 13 7.54 8.46 9.26
C GLY A 13 6.38 8.08 10.19
N THR A 14 6.59 8.14 11.51
CA THR A 14 5.61 7.69 12.50
C THR A 14 4.67 8.81 12.93
N GLY A 15 5.09 10.09 12.85
CA GLY A 15 4.26 11.23 13.22
C GLY A 15 2.92 11.29 12.47
N PRO A 16 2.90 11.23 11.12
CA PRO A 16 1.66 11.21 10.34
C PRO A 16 0.79 9.99 10.65
N PHE A 17 1.41 8.84 10.93
CA PHE A 17 0.70 7.62 11.30
C PHE A 17 -0.03 7.78 12.65
N LEU A 18 0.64 8.34 13.66
CA LEU A 18 0.02 8.61 14.96
C LEU A 18 -1.10 9.64 14.84
N TYR A 19 -0.92 10.67 14.01
CA TYR A 19 -1.96 11.65 13.73
C TYR A 19 -3.16 11.01 13.01
N ALA A 20 -2.92 10.15 12.02
CA ALA A 20 -3.97 9.41 11.33
C ALA A 20 -4.73 8.47 12.28
N LEU A 21 -4.03 7.83 13.23
CA LEU A 21 -4.66 7.02 14.26
C LEU A 21 -5.56 7.86 15.18
N TYR A 22 -5.06 9.01 15.65
CA TYR A 22 -5.85 9.97 16.43
C TYR A 22 -7.08 10.46 15.67
N ALA A 23 -6.89 10.84 14.40
CA ALA A 23 -7.95 11.30 13.52
C ALA A 23 -8.98 10.20 13.25
N SER A 24 -8.57 8.93 13.13
CA SER A 24 -9.48 7.81 12.91
C SER A 24 -10.47 7.57 14.07
N MET A 25 -10.13 8.02 15.28
CA MET A 25 -10.97 7.92 16.47
C MET A 25 -11.92 9.11 16.66
N HIS A 26 -11.76 10.17 15.86
CA HIS A 26 -12.64 11.33 15.83
C HIS A 26 -13.54 11.29 14.61
N SER A 27 -14.78 11.76 14.72
CA SER A 27 -15.59 12.07 13.55
C SER A 27 -15.38 13.52 13.16
N PHE A 28 -15.01 13.74 11.90
CA PHE A 28 -14.98 15.07 11.26
C PHE A 28 -16.26 15.21 10.42
N PRO A 29 -17.34 15.81 10.96
CA PRO A 29 -18.53 16.11 10.17
C PRO A 29 -18.20 16.95 8.92
N SER A 30 -18.92 16.73 7.82
CA SER A 30 -18.74 17.49 6.57
C SER A 30 -19.16 18.96 6.66
N GLU A 31 -19.77 19.35 7.78
CA GLU A 31 -20.04 20.75 8.11
C GLU A 31 -18.77 21.40 8.67
N ALA A 32 -18.27 22.42 7.98
CA ALA A 32 -16.99 23.05 8.27
C ALA A 32 -16.87 23.66 9.68
N ASP A 33 -18.00 23.90 10.37
CA ASP A 33 -18.06 24.56 11.68
C ASP A 33 -18.34 23.59 12.85
N ALA A 34 -18.51 22.29 12.61
CA ALA A 34 -18.80 21.33 13.67
C ALA A 34 -17.49 20.79 14.30
N ALA A 35 -17.40 20.88 15.64
CA ALA A 35 -16.22 20.43 16.38
C ALA A 35 -16.00 18.91 16.22
N PRO A 36 -14.75 18.42 16.13
CA PRO A 36 -14.47 17.00 16.06
C PRO A 36 -14.99 16.28 17.30
N GLU A 37 -15.94 15.35 17.12
CA GLU A 37 -16.44 14.54 18.24
C GLU A 37 -15.55 13.31 18.43
N TRP A 38 -15.12 13.05 19.66
CA TRP A 38 -14.47 11.79 20.02
C TRP A 38 -15.49 10.66 19.96
N ARG A 39 -15.42 9.82 18.91
CA ARG A 39 -16.28 8.63 18.75
C ARG A 39 -15.58 7.33 19.13
N GLY A 40 -14.31 7.39 19.53
CA GLY A 40 -13.53 6.21 19.86
C GLY A 40 -13.51 5.22 18.70
N ALA A 41 -13.99 3.99 18.93
CA ALA A 41 -14.08 2.96 17.89
C ALA A 41 -15.36 3.02 17.03
N GLY A 42 -16.25 4.00 17.25
CA GLY A 42 -17.54 4.09 16.55
C GLY A 42 -17.40 4.12 15.02
N ASN A 43 -16.44 4.87 14.50
CA ASN A 43 -16.14 4.93 13.07
C ASN A 43 -15.86 3.54 12.47
N PHE A 44 -15.13 2.68 13.18
CA PHE A 44 -14.81 1.33 12.72
C PHE A 44 -16.02 0.39 12.75
N ILE A 45 -16.88 0.52 13.77
CA ILE A 45 -18.12 -0.26 13.88
C ILE A 45 -19.07 0.10 12.74
N ASP A 46 -19.24 1.39 12.45
CA ASP A 46 -20.09 1.86 11.37
C ASP A 46 -19.56 1.40 10.00
N LEU A 47 -18.25 1.53 9.75
CA LEU A 47 -17.59 1.00 8.55
C LEU A 47 -17.79 -0.51 8.40
N SER A 48 -17.66 -1.28 9.48
CA SER A 48 -17.80 -2.74 9.44
C SER A 48 -19.21 -3.21 9.07
N ARG A 49 -20.22 -2.34 9.22
CA ARG A 49 -21.62 -2.61 8.89
C ARG A 49 -22.04 -2.00 7.55
N ASP A 50 -21.20 -1.17 6.95
CA ASP A 50 -21.47 -0.56 5.66
C ASP A 50 -21.28 -1.58 4.52
N PRO A 51 -22.37 -1.97 3.80
CA PRO A 51 -22.29 -2.92 2.70
C PRO A 51 -21.41 -2.41 1.54
N GLN A 52 -21.29 -1.10 1.34
CA GLN A 52 -20.41 -0.53 0.31
C GLN A 52 -18.94 -0.70 0.69
N PHE A 53 -18.59 -0.47 1.96
CA PHE A 53 -17.24 -0.70 2.48
C PHE A 53 -16.85 -2.17 2.34
N LEU A 54 -17.70 -3.09 2.82
CA LEU A 54 -17.45 -4.53 2.74
C LEU A 54 -17.31 -5.02 1.29
N ARG A 55 -18.15 -4.54 0.37
CA ARG A 55 -18.05 -4.85 -1.05
C ARG A 55 -16.73 -4.35 -1.64
N SER A 56 -16.34 -3.12 -1.31
CA SER A 56 -15.10 -2.52 -1.82
C SER A 56 -13.88 -3.27 -1.29
N MET A 57 -13.84 -3.59 0.00
CA MET A 57 -12.78 -4.43 0.59
C MET A 57 -12.70 -5.81 -0.08
N GLY A 58 -13.84 -6.44 -0.36
CA GLY A 58 -13.90 -7.73 -1.05
C GLY A 58 -13.32 -7.65 -2.46
N VAL A 59 -13.71 -6.65 -3.24
CA VAL A 59 -13.17 -6.45 -4.61
C VAL A 59 -11.67 -6.18 -4.56
N THR A 60 -11.21 -5.27 -3.68
CA THR A 60 -9.78 -4.99 -3.51
C THR A 60 -9.03 -6.25 -3.12
N GLY A 61 -9.54 -7.02 -2.14
CA GLY A 61 -8.93 -8.27 -1.70
C GLY A 61 -8.80 -9.29 -2.83
N VAL A 62 -9.86 -9.51 -3.61
CA VAL A 62 -9.84 -10.44 -4.75
C VAL A 62 -8.85 -9.98 -5.81
N VAL A 63 -8.87 -8.69 -6.17
CA VAL A 63 -7.94 -8.12 -7.16
C VAL A 63 -6.50 -8.25 -6.69
N THR A 64 -6.20 -7.91 -5.43
CA THR A 64 -4.85 -8.02 -4.86
C THR A 64 -4.37 -9.46 -4.82
N VAL A 65 -5.18 -10.41 -4.35
CA VAL A 65 -4.79 -11.82 -4.27
C VAL A 65 -4.51 -12.38 -5.66
N LEU A 66 -5.40 -12.14 -6.63
CA LEU A 66 -5.20 -12.59 -8.00
C LEU A 66 -3.97 -11.95 -8.65
N ALA A 67 -3.80 -10.64 -8.48
CA ALA A 67 -2.65 -9.91 -9.02
C ALA A 67 -1.33 -10.44 -8.44
N VAL A 68 -1.23 -10.59 -7.12
CA VAL A 68 -0.03 -11.10 -6.46
C VAL A 68 0.26 -12.55 -6.84
N ALA A 69 -0.77 -13.41 -6.89
CA ALA A 69 -0.61 -14.80 -7.29
C ALA A 69 -0.08 -14.91 -8.74
N LEU A 70 -0.64 -14.13 -9.66
CA LEU A 70 -0.18 -14.07 -11.05
C LEU A 70 1.23 -13.49 -11.15
N GLN A 71 1.53 -12.41 -10.43
CA GLN A 71 2.85 -11.77 -10.45
C GLN A 71 3.94 -12.69 -9.91
N LEU A 72 3.67 -13.43 -8.83
CA LEU A 72 4.58 -14.42 -8.28
C LEU A 72 4.74 -15.61 -9.24
N GLY A 73 3.64 -16.12 -9.80
CA GLY A 73 3.68 -17.22 -10.76
C GLY A 73 4.52 -16.88 -12.00
N LEU A 74 4.24 -15.74 -12.63
CA LEU A 74 4.98 -15.26 -13.79
C LEU A 74 6.44 -14.96 -13.45
N GLY A 75 6.69 -14.27 -12.33
CA GLY A 75 8.04 -13.97 -11.86
C GLY A 75 8.86 -15.24 -11.61
N PHE A 76 8.25 -16.28 -11.04
CA PHE A 76 8.91 -17.56 -10.79
C PHE A 76 9.24 -18.32 -12.08
N VAL A 77 8.30 -18.38 -13.03
CA VAL A 77 8.53 -18.99 -14.35
C VAL A 77 9.66 -18.27 -15.09
N LEU A 78 9.63 -16.93 -15.10
CA LEU A 78 10.69 -16.10 -15.70
C LEU A 78 12.04 -16.33 -15.02
N ALA A 79 12.08 -16.41 -13.69
CA ALA A 79 13.29 -16.68 -12.93
C ALA A 79 13.89 -18.05 -13.28
N LEU A 80 13.07 -19.10 -13.38
CA LEU A 80 13.50 -20.44 -13.78
C LEU A 80 14.00 -20.48 -15.22
N ALA A 81 13.32 -19.79 -16.15
CA ALA A 81 13.75 -19.69 -17.54
C ALA A 81 15.11 -18.99 -17.64
N LEU A 82 15.28 -17.86 -16.94
CA LEU A 82 16.53 -17.10 -16.90
C LEU A 82 17.68 -17.84 -16.21
N ASN A 83 17.39 -18.77 -15.29
CA ASN A 83 18.41 -19.60 -14.66
C ASN A 83 19.15 -20.50 -15.66
N ARG A 84 18.49 -20.88 -16.77
CA ARG A 84 19.09 -21.69 -17.84
C ARG A 84 19.78 -20.86 -18.93
N VAL A 85 19.71 -19.53 -18.87
CA VAL A 85 20.31 -18.64 -19.88
C VAL A 85 21.75 -18.32 -19.49
N HIS A 86 22.71 -18.89 -20.21
CA HIS A 86 24.14 -18.69 -19.95
C HIS A 86 24.72 -17.44 -20.62
N ARG A 87 24.10 -16.90 -21.68
CA ARG A 87 24.61 -15.76 -22.46
C ARG A 87 23.53 -14.69 -22.61
N GLY A 88 23.83 -13.44 -22.26
CA GLY A 88 22.89 -12.31 -22.37
C GLY A 88 21.95 -12.08 -21.18
N ARG A 89 22.06 -12.87 -20.10
CA ARG A 89 21.19 -12.77 -18.89
C ARG A 89 21.12 -11.34 -18.33
N GLY A 90 22.25 -10.63 -18.24
CA GLY A 90 22.30 -9.27 -17.71
C GLY A 90 21.44 -8.28 -18.51
N VAL A 91 21.43 -8.39 -19.84
CA VAL A 91 20.63 -7.51 -20.72
C VAL A 91 19.14 -7.77 -20.54
N ILE A 92 18.75 -9.05 -20.47
CA ILE A 92 17.34 -9.45 -20.30
C ILE A 92 16.80 -8.98 -18.94
N VAL A 93 17.59 -9.17 -17.87
CA VAL A 93 17.21 -8.70 -16.53
C VAL A 93 17.07 -7.18 -16.49
N SER A 94 18.00 -6.43 -17.10
CA SER A 94 17.91 -4.96 -17.16
C SER A 94 16.64 -4.50 -17.87
N LEU A 95 16.28 -5.10 -19.01
CA LEU A 95 15.04 -4.78 -19.74
C LEU A 95 13.77 -5.07 -18.90
N LEU A 96 13.78 -6.15 -18.13
CA LEU A 96 12.67 -6.52 -17.23
C LEU A 96 12.55 -5.58 -16.02
N LEU A 97 13.61 -4.89 -15.62
CA LEU A 97 13.59 -3.95 -14.49
C LEU A 97 13.15 -2.54 -14.89
N ILE A 98 13.31 -2.13 -16.15
CA ILE A 98 12.90 -0.80 -16.62
C ILE A 98 11.44 -0.47 -16.26
N PRO A 99 10.45 -1.36 -16.48
CA PRO A 99 9.06 -1.06 -16.13
C PRO A 99 8.85 -0.79 -14.64
N SER A 100 9.61 -1.44 -13.77
CA SER A 100 9.51 -1.23 -12.31
C SER A 100 10.00 0.15 -11.86
N ALA A 101 10.85 0.79 -12.68
CA ALA A 101 11.34 2.14 -12.44
C ALA A 101 10.40 3.23 -12.97
N ILE A 102 9.43 2.88 -13.82
CA ILE A 102 8.43 3.82 -14.32
C ILE A 102 7.44 4.10 -13.19
N ALA A 103 7.33 5.36 -12.78
CA ALA A 103 6.45 5.77 -11.70
C ALA A 103 4.98 5.43 -12.03
N PRO A 104 4.17 4.96 -11.05
CA PRO A 104 2.78 4.54 -11.28
C PRO A 104 1.89 5.63 -11.90
N ILE A 105 2.23 6.91 -11.67
CA ILE A 105 1.49 8.09 -12.18
C ILE A 105 1.43 8.15 -13.71
N VAL A 106 2.39 7.56 -14.43
CA VAL A 106 2.46 7.61 -15.91
C VAL A 106 1.74 6.43 -16.55
N ALA A 107 1.42 5.39 -15.78
CA ALA A 107 0.83 4.15 -16.27
C ALA A 107 -0.68 4.02 -15.98
N GLY A 108 -1.29 5.03 -15.36
CA GLY A 108 -2.71 5.10 -15.00
C GLY A 108 -3.54 5.94 -15.94
#